data_AF-A0A392TQ51-F1
#
_entry.id   AF-A0A392TQ51-F1
#
_cell.length_a   1.000
_cell.length_b   1.000
_cell.length_c   1.000
_cell.angle_alpha   90.00
_cell.angle_beta   90.00
_cell.angle_gamma   90.00
#
_symmetry.space_group_name_H-M   'P 1'
#
loop_
_entity.id
_entity.type
_entity.pdbx_description
1 polymer ?
#
loop_
_entity_poly.entity_id
_entity_poly.type
_entity_poly.pdbx_seq_one_letter_code
_entity_poly.pdbx_strand_id
1 'polypeptide(L)' 'MPYRRGAWVRLYGIPLHAWNVNFFKLCVFDRGRFLRADSCSADRDKLDFARVLIATTDLDIIKRVKTVLVD' A
#
# COMPACT_ATOMS: atom_id res chain seq x y z
N MET A 1 -1.32 -24.36 -5.13
CA MET A 1 -1.38 -23.00 -4.55
C MET A 1 -2.22 -22.14 -5.49
N PRO A 2 -3.30 -21.48 -5.03
CA PRO A 2 -4.07 -20.61 -5.91
C PRO A 2 -3.19 -19.46 -6.43
N TYR A 3 -3.30 -19.18 -7.72
CA TYR A 3 -2.58 -18.09 -8.38
C TYR A 3 -2.93 -16.76 -7.70
N ARG A 4 -1.91 -16.00 -7.28
CA ARG A 4 -2.07 -14.65 -6.72
C ARG A 4 -1.37 -13.66 -7.64
N ARG A 5 -2.13 -12.67 -8.12
CA ARG A 5 -1.61 -11.61 -8.98
C ARG A 5 -0.81 -10.60 -8.16
N GLY A 6 0.33 -10.19 -8.70
CA GLY A 6 1.05 -9.01 -8.21
C GLY A 6 0.38 -7.73 -8.74
N ALA A 7 -0.01 -6.83 -7.85
CA ALA A 7 -0.61 -5.55 -8.21
C ALA A 7 0.13 -4.39 -7.55
N TRP A 8 0.53 -3.41 -8.36
CA TRP A 8 1.03 -2.13 -7.87
C TRP A 8 -0.14 -1.22 -7.51
N VAL A 9 -0.18 -0.76 -6.26
CA VAL A 9 -1.18 0.18 -5.77
C VAL A 9 -0.52 1.46 -5.28
N ARG A 10 -1.24 2.57 -5.40
CA ARG A 10 -0.84 3.88 -4.88
C ARG A 10 -1.71 4.21 -3.66
N LEU A 11 -1.07 4.56 -2.55
CA LEU A 11 -1.72 5.00 -1.33
C LEU A 11 -1.60 6.52 -1.24
N TYR A 12 -2.74 7.19 -1.15
CA TYR A 12 -2.82 8.65 -1.10
C TYR A 12 -3.27 9.11 0.28
N GLY A 13 -2.90 10.34 0.66
CA GLY A 13 -3.34 10.96 1.91
C GLY A 13 -2.70 10.41 3.18
N ILE A 14 -1.52 9.79 3.07
CA ILE A 14 -0.78 9.29 4.23
C ILE A 14 -0.14 10.48 4.97
N PRO A 15 -0.40 10.65 6.27
CA PRO A 15 0.26 11.67 7.08
C PRO A 15 1.76 11.44 7.16
N LEU A 16 2.56 12.51 7.15
CA LEU A 16 4.03 12.42 7.14
C LEU A 16 4.59 11.64 8.35
N HIS A 17 4.00 11.83 9.54
CA HIS A 17 4.41 11.11 10.75
C HIS A 17 4.12 9.59 10.66
N ALA A 18 3.14 9.17 9.86
CA ALA A 18 2.81 7.77 9.60
C ALA A 18 3.46 7.21 8.33
N TRP A 19 4.36 7.96 7.68
CA TRP A 19 5.00 7.52 6.44
C TRP A 19 6.09 6.46 6.70
N ASN A 20 5.66 5.22 6.89
CA ASN A 20 6.56 4.09 7.11
C ASN A 20 5.96 2.80 6.54
N VAL A 21 6.83 1.81 6.31
CA VAL A 21 6.45 0.53 5.70
C VAL A 21 5.42 -0.24 6.54
N ASN A 22 5.42 -0.09 7.86
CA ASN A 22 4.43 -0.74 8.72
C ASN A 22 3.05 -0.15 8.52
N PHE A 23 2.94 1.17 8.39
CA PHE A 23 1.70 1.83 8.06
C PHE A 23 1.19 1.42 6.66
N PHE A 24 2.08 1.31 5.68
CA PHE A 24 1.68 0.87 4.34
C PHE A 24 1.11 -0.55 4.33
N LYS A 25 1.68 -1.46 5.14
CA LYS A 25 1.15 -2.82 5.33
C LYS A 25 -0.27 -2.78 5.90
N LEU A 26 -0.54 -1.91 6.87
CA LEU A 26 -1.88 -1.74 7.43
C LEU A 26 -2.89 -1.26 6.38
N CYS A 27 -2.52 -0.28 5.54
CA CYS A 27 -3.41 0.24 4.50
C CYS A 27 -3.90 -0.85 3.52
N VAL A 28 -3.03 -1.80 3.18
CA VAL A 28 -3.32 -2.84 2.18
C VAL A 28 -3.77 -4.18 2.77
N PHE A 29 -3.82 -4.32 4.10
CA PHE A 29 -4.07 -5.58 4.80
C PHE A 29 -5.31 -6.32 4.28
N ASP A 30 -6.44 -5.63 4.12
CA ASP A 30 -7.69 -6.26 3.66
C ASP A 30 -7.73 -6.58 2.15
N ARG A 31 -6.76 -6.09 1.36
CA ARG A 31 -6.75 -6.26 -0.11
C ARG A 31 -5.72 -7.25 -0.61
N GLY A 32 -4.78 -7.62 0.23
CA GLY A 32 -3.76 -8.59 -0.15
C GLY A 32 -2.57 -8.60 0.79
N ARG A 33 -1.62 -9.48 0.46
CA ARG A 33 -0.37 -9.58 1.20
C ARG A 33 0.61 -8.57 0.65
N PHE A 34 1.10 -7.67 1.51
CA PHE A 34 2.19 -6.76 1.16
C PHE A 34 3.43 -7.55 0.73
N LEU A 35 4.04 -7.17 -0.39
CA LEU A 35 5.28 -7.75 -0.89
C LEU A 35 6.45 -6.77 -0.74
N ARG A 36 6.31 -5.53 -1.25
CA ARG A 36 7.34 -4.49 -1.14
C ARG A 36 6.79 -3.09 -1.35
N ALA A 37 7.50 -2.08 -0.86
CA ALA A 37 7.36 -0.70 -1.30
C ALA A 37 8.40 -0.39 -2.39
N ASP A 38 8.17 0.61 -3.23
CA ASP A 38 9.26 1.14 -4.06
C ASP A 38 10.26 1.96 -3.21
N SER A 39 11.47 2.16 -3.73
CA SER A 39 12.52 2.90 -3.02
C SER A 39 12.11 4.33 -2.74
N CYS A 40 11.55 5.04 -3.72
CA CYS A 40 11.07 6.41 -3.59
C CYS A 40 10.08 6.61 -2.42
N SER A 41 9.21 5.62 -2.18
CA SER A 41 8.25 5.59 -1.08
C SER A 41 8.89 5.18 0.25
N ALA A 42 9.86 4.26 0.23
CA ALA A 42 10.57 3.79 1.41
C ALA A 42 11.55 4.84 1.95
N ASP A 43 12.26 5.52 1.05
CA ASP A 43 13.29 6.51 1.31
C ASP A 43 12.72 7.92 1.54
N ARG A 44 11.39 8.07 1.40
CA ARG A 44 10.65 9.34 1.58
C ARG A 44 11.03 10.44 0.57
N ASP A 45 11.57 10.06 -0.59
CA ASP A 45 11.95 10.97 -1.67
C ASP A 45 10.74 11.72 -2.27
N LYS A 46 9.57 11.05 -2.31
CA LYS A 46 8.32 11.61 -2.83
C LYS A 46 7.15 11.24 -1.94
N LEU A 47 6.48 12.27 -1.42
CA LEU A 47 5.43 12.14 -0.40
C LEU A 47 4.01 12.35 -0.94
N ASP A 48 3.85 12.48 -2.26
CA ASP A 48 2.54 12.62 -2.91
C ASP A 48 1.69 11.35 -2.78
N PHE A 49 2.33 10.19 -2.84
CA PHE A 49 1.73 8.88 -2.66
C PHE A 49 2.79 7.83 -2.34
N ALA A 50 2.42 6.81 -1.56
CA ALA A 50 3.26 5.63 -1.40
C ALA A 50 2.89 4.58 -2.45
N ARG A 51 3.87 3.98 -3.11
CA ARG A 51 3.67 2.92 -4.09
C ARG A 51 4.10 1.57 -3.52
N VAL A 52 3.14 0.64 -3.45
CA VAL A 52 3.38 -0.69 -2.87
C VAL A 52 2.90 -1.81 -3.79
N LEU A 53 3.62 -2.91 -3.76
CA LEU A 53 3.29 -4.14 -4.47
C LEU A 53 2.61 -5.10 -3.50
N ILE A 54 1.45 -5.61 -3.89
CA ILE A 54 0.70 -6.59 -3.09
C ILE A 54 0.41 -7.85 -3.92
N ALA A 55 0.32 -8.98 -3.23
CA ALA A 55 -0.26 -10.21 -3.77
C ALA A 55 -1.73 -10.27 -3.42
N THR A 56 -2.59 -10.22 -4.43
CA THR A 56 -4.06 -10.25 -4.27
C THR A 56 -4.69 -11.35 -5.13
N THR A 57 -5.87 -11.79 -4.74
CA THR A 57 -6.77 -12.61 -5.57
C THR A 57 -7.77 -11.76 -6.35
N ASP A 58 -7.90 -10.47 -6.02
CA ASP A 58 -8.75 -9.54 -6.77
C ASP A 58 -8.21 -9.35 -8.19
N LEU A 59 -9.05 -9.60 -9.19
CA LEU A 59 -8.72 -9.38 -10.59
C LEU A 59 -9.09 -7.97 -11.06
N ASP A 60 -10.04 -7.32 -10.35
CA ASP A 60 -10.53 -5.98 -10.66
C ASP A 60 -9.62 -4.86 -10.11
N ILE A 61 -9.90 -3.63 -10.54
CA ILE A 61 -9.14 -2.44 -10.14
C ILE A 61 -9.32 -2.19 -8.63
N ILE A 62 -8.21 -2.15 -7.90
CA ILE A 62 -8.17 -1.83 -6.48
C ILE A 62 -8.31 -0.31 -6.30
N LYS A 63 -9.55 0.17 -6.19
CA LYS A 63 -9.88 1.54 -5.78
C LYS A 63 -10.72 1.50 -4.50
N ARG A 64 -10.21 2.06 -3.40
CA ARG A 64 -11.01 2.29 -2.20
C ARG A 64 -10.46 3.44 -1.37
N VAL A 65 -11.38 4.07 -0.64
CA VAL A 65 -11.08 5.00 0.43
C VAL A 65 -11.25 4.26 1.75
N LYS A 66 -10.35 4.51 2.70
CA LYS A 66 -10.45 4.00 4.06
C LYS A 66 -10.07 5.10 5.05
N THR A 67 -10.82 5.17 6.13
CA THR A 67 -10.45 5.96 7.30
C THR A 67 -9.55 5.09 8.18
N VAL A 68 -8.35 5.59 8.48
CA VAL A 68 -7.39 4.93 9.36
C VAL A 68 -7.03 5.93 10.45
N LEU A 69 -7.15 5.53 11.71
CA LEU A 69 -6.71 6.34 12.83
C LEU A 69 -5.20 6.30 12.90
N VAL A 70 -4.60 7.46 13.17
CA VAL A 70 -3.16 7.63 13.34
C VAL A 70 -2.96 8.34 14.67
N ASP A 71 -2.17 7.72 15.55
CA ASP A 71 -1.78 8.23 16.87
C ASP A 71 -0.37 8.86 16.80
#